data_AF-A0A9D8QGE4-F1
#
_entry.id   AF-A0A9D8QGE4-F1
#
_cell.length_a   1.000
_cell.length_b   1.000
_cell.length_c   1.000
_cell.angle_alpha   90.00
_cell.angle_beta   90.00
_cell.angle_gamma   90.00
#
_symmetry.space_group_name_H-M   'P 1'
#
loop_
_entity.id
_entity.type
_entity.pdbx_description
1 polymer ?
#
loop_
_entity_poly.entity_id
_entity_poly.type
_entity_poly.pdbx_seq_one_letter_code
_entity_poly.pdbx_strand_id
1 'polypeptide(L)'
;AELLVLVLNAQRPANVAAQVGALERLLDAGLPEEEIARASGMTKAKVHRLAGLLGLDPVLRQALREGSITSATAFSASELPELQAELAEEFEREGRLTGAQIRGVRERAGQGSDGDDGEADAEPGSPEEAGHPGASGQATDQSERVRVQARELLQELGRTDFPGELRARLAAVLEDIERTPAMAQQPV
;
A
#
# COMPACT_ATOMS: atom_id res chain seq x y z
N ALA A 1 -5.90 -14.09 -8.89
CA ALA A 1 -6.64 -12.90 -8.43
C ALA A 1 -5.76 -11.99 -7.57
N GLU A 2 -4.93 -12.53 -6.69
CA GLU A 2 -4.12 -11.75 -5.73
C GLU A 2 -3.12 -10.78 -6.36
N LEU A 3 -2.42 -11.22 -7.41
CA LEU A 3 -1.51 -10.34 -8.12
C LEU A 3 -2.22 -9.09 -8.67
N LEU A 4 -3.45 -9.26 -9.16
CA LEU A 4 -4.27 -8.14 -9.64
C LEU A 4 -4.65 -7.19 -8.50
N VAL A 5 -4.93 -7.71 -7.30
CA VAL A 5 -5.18 -6.87 -6.11
C VAL A 5 -3.94 -6.03 -5.80
N LEU A 6 -2.74 -6.61 -5.83
CA LEU A 6 -1.50 -5.84 -5.62
C LEU A 6 -1.30 -4.78 -6.70
N VAL A 7 -1.43 -5.14 -7.98
CA VAL A 7 -1.25 -4.21 -9.11
C VAL A 7 -2.23 -3.04 -9.03
N LEU A 8 -3.53 -3.32 -8.83
CA LEU A 8 -4.56 -2.27 -8.80
C LEU A 8 -4.47 -1.38 -7.56
N ASN A 9 -4.00 -1.92 -6.43
CA ASN A 9 -3.84 -1.15 -5.21
C ASN A 9 -2.44 -0.54 -5.06
N ALA A 10 -1.46 -0.88 -5.91
CA ALA A 10 -0.10 -0.37 -5.81
C ALA A 10 -0.02 1.16 -5.77
N GLN A 11 -0.97 1.85 -6.42
CA GLN A 11 -1.07 3.31 -6.46
C GLN A 11 -2.14 3.90 -5.53
N ARG A 12 -2.92 3.07 -4.83
CA ARG A 12 -3.98 3.51 -3.91
C ARG A 12 -3.63 3.10 -2.48
N PRO A 13 -3.03 4.00 -1.67
CA PRO A 13 -2.67 3.70 -0.28
C PRO A 13 -3.88 3.40 0.62
N ALA A 14 -5.10 3.65 0.14
CA ALA A 14 -6.34 3.46 0.89
C ALA A 14 -6.69 2.00 1.21
N ASN A 15 -5.98 1.00 0.66
CA ASN A 15 -6.32 -0.40 0.91
C ASN A 15 -5.12 -1.29 1.23
N VAL A 16 -4.32 -0.86 2.22
CA VAL A 16 -3.19 -1.65 2.74
C VAL A 16 -3.65 -3.02 3.25
N ALA A 17 -4.81 -3.11 3.90
CA ALA A 17 -5.34 -4.39 4.39
C ALA A 17 -5.54 -5.43 3.28
N ALA A 18 -6.12 -5.03 2.13
CA ALA A 18 -6.27 -5.93 0.99
C ALA A 18 -4.92 -6.31 0.36
N GLN A 19 -3.95 -5.38 0.32
CA GLN A 19 -2.60 -5.67 -0.16
C GLN A 19 -1.91 -6.71 0.72
N VAL A 20 -1.99 -6.56 2.05
CA VAL A 20 -1.43 -7.52 3.01
C VAL A 20 -2.07 -8.90 2.84
N GLY A 21 -3.40 -8.97 2.72
CA GLY A 21 -4.09 -10.23 2.49
C GLY A 21 -3.75 -10.88 1.13
N ALA A 22 -3.55 -10.09 0.08
CA ALA A 22 -3.11 -10.59 -1.21
C ALA A 22 -1.65 -11.09 -1.17
N LEU A 23 -0.79 -10.38 -0.44
CA LEU A 23 0.60 -10.77 -0.23
C LEU A 23 0.70 -12.10 0.55
N GLU A 24 -0.04 -12.25 1.64
CA GLU A 24 -0.13 -13.48 2.44
C GLU A 24 -0.43 -14.70 1.56
N ARG A 25 -1.48 -14.61 0.74
CA ARG A 25 -1.88 -15.70 -0.16
C ARG A 25 -0.86 -16.02 -1.25
N LEU A 26 -0.07 -15.05 -1.70
CA LEU A 26 1.01 -15.28 -2.68
C LEU A 26 2.22 -15.95 -2.04
N LEU A 27 2.57 -15.55 -0.82
CA LEU A 27 3.64 -16.19 -0.04
C LEU A 27 3.27 -17.62 0.34
N ASP A 28 2.02 -17.86 0.76
CA ASP A 28 1.50 -19.21 1.05
C ASP A 28 1.49 -20.10 -0.20
N ALA A 29 1.33 -19.52 -1.39
CA ALA A 29 1.46 -20.22 -2.67
C ALA A 29 2.92 -20.50 -3.07
N GLY A 30 3.89 -20.10 -2.25
CA GLY A 30 5.32 -20.34 -2.44
C GLY A 30 6.02 -19.33 -3.37
N LEU A 31 5.38 -18.21 -3.71
CA LEU A 31 6.04 -17.18 -4.51
C LEU A 31 6.99 -16.37 -3.63
N PRO A 32 8.27 -16.20 -4.00
CA PRO A 32 9.20 -15.36 -3.25
C PRO A 32 8.86 -13.87 -3.43
N GLU A 33 9.18 -13.05 -2.42
CA GLU A 33 8.93 -11.59 -2.44
C GLU A 33 9.47 -10.89 -3.69
N GLU A 34 10.62 -11.36 -4.22
CA GLU A 34 11.24 -10.79 -5.41
C GLU A 34 10.40 -10.99 -6.67
N GLU A 35 9.77 -12.16 -6.79
CA GLU A 35 8.87 -12.47 -7.88
C GLU A 35 7.57 -11.70 -7.74
N ILE A 36 7.06 -11.58 -6.51
CA ILE A 36 5.88 -10.77 -6.21
C ILE A 36 6.14 -9.29 -6.56
N ALA A 37 7.30 -8.73 -6.20
CA ALA A 37 7.69 -7.37 -6.54
C ALA A 37 7.74 -7.16 -8.05
N ARG A 38 8.42 -8.05 -8.78
CA ARG A 38 8.53 -8.02 -10.24
C ARG A 38 7.15 -8.09 -10.91
N ALA A 39 6.31 -9.03 -10.48
CA ALA A 39 5.02 -9.27 -11.09
C ALA A 39 3.97 -8.19 -10.75
N SER A 40 4.07 -7.58 -9.56
CA SER A 40 3.13 -6.54 -9.10
C SER A 40 3.55 -5.11 -9.51
N GLY A 41 4.78 -4.94 -10.01
CA GLY A 41 5.36 -3.62 -10.29
C GLY A 41 5.72 -2.82 -9.02
N MET A 42 5.68 -3.44 -7.85
CA MET A 42 6.13 -2.83 -6.60
C MET A 42 7.66 -2.93 -6.43
N THR A 43 8.24 -2.01 -5.66
CA THR A 43 9.64 -2.15 -5.24
C THR A 43 9.78 -3.27 -4.22
N LYS A 44 10.95 -3.93 -4.16
CA LYS A 44 11.25 -4.94 -3.12
C LYS A 44 11.05 -4.37 -1.71
N ALA A 45 11.48 -3.13 -1.48
CA ALA A 45 11.28 -2.46 -0.19
C ALA A 45 9.80 -2.31 0.19
N LYS A 46 8.93 -2.03 -0.78
CA LYS A 46 7.48 -1.94 -0.53
C LYS A 46 6.86 -3.30 -0.21
N VAL A 47 7.24 -4.35 -0.93
CA VAL A 47 6.79 -5.72 -0.65
C VAL A 47 7.27 -6.15 0.74
N HIS A 48 8.54 -5.92 1.06
CA HIS A 48 9.12 -6.24 2.35
C HIS A 48 8.41 -5.49 3.49
N ARG A 49 8.15 -4.19 3.31
CA ARG A 49 7.38 -3.39 4.27
C ARG A 49 5.98 -3.96 4.49
N LEU A 50 5.27 -4.35 3.43
CA LEU A 50 3.95 -5.01 3.55
C LEU A 50 4.05 -6.36 4.25
N ALA A 51 5.11 -7.13 4.01
CA ALA A 51 5.34 -8.41 4.69
C ALA A 51 5.50 -8.24 6.20
N GLY A 52 6.08 -7.12 6.67
CA GLY A 52 6.14 -6.77 8.09
C GLY A 52 4.77 -6.74 8.78
N LEU A 53 3.71 -6.35 8.07
CA LEU A 53 2.34 -6.36 8.61
C LEU A 53 1.74 -7.76 8.76
N LEU A 54 2.33 -8.79 8.16
CA LEU A 54 1.92 -10.19 8.38
C LEU A 54 2.32 -10.68 9.78
N GLY A 55 3.29 -10.04 10.41
CA GLY A 55 3.69 -10.28 11.79
C GLY A 55 2.84 -9.53 12.83
N LEU A 56 1.87 -8.73 12.39
CA LEU A 56 1.04 -7.94 13.29
C LEU A 56 0.07 -8.83 14.08
N ASP A 57 -0.12 -8.52 15.36
CA ASP A 57 -1.07 -9.18 16.26
C ASP A 57 -2.46 -9.33 15.59
N PRO A 58 -3.15 -10.49 15.76
CA PRO A 58 -4.43 -10.74 15.10
C PRO A 58 -5.49 -9.66 15.34
N VAL A 59 -5.54 -9.07 16.54
CA VAL A 59 -6.49 -8.00 16.90
C VAL A 59 -6.19 -6.74 16.10
N LEU A 60 -4.93 -6.33 16.07
CA LEU A 60 -4.48 -5.14 15.33
C LEU A 60 -4.61 -5.33 13.80
N ARG A 61 -4.40 -6.56 13.31
CA ARG A 61 -4.61 -6.92 11.91
C ARG A 61 -6.08 -6.80 11.51
N GLN A 62 -6.98 -7.24 12.39
CA GLN A 62 -8.42 -7.08 12.19
C GLN A 62 -8.82 -5.60 12.23
N ALA A 63 -8.28 -4.84 13.18
CA ALA A 63 -8.49 -3.39 13.26
C ALA A 63 -8.07 -2.65 11.99
N LEU A 64 -6.94 -3.06 11.37
CA LEU A 64 -6.49 -2.49 10.08
C LEU A 64 -7.46 -2.83 8.93
N ARG A 65 -8.02 -4.04 8.91
CA ARG A 65 -9.01 -4.46 7.89
C ARG A 65 -10.32 -3.69 8.01
N GLU A 66 -10.73 -3.39 9.23
CA GLU A 66 -11.95 -2.63 9.53
C GLU A 66 -11.76 -1.12 9.36
N GLY A 67 -10.51 -0.66 9.22
CA GLY A 67 -10.17 0.76 9.15
C GLY A 67 -10.18 1.46 10.51
N SER A 68 -10.25 0.72 11.61
CA SER A 68 -10.21 1.22 13.00
C SER A 68 -8.83 1.74 13.40
N ILE A 69 -7.77 1.30 12.69
CA ILE A 69 -6.42 1.88 12.78
C ILE A 69 -5.91 2.26 11.39
N THR A 70 -5.06 3.29 11.33
CA THR A 70 -4.44 3.72 10.07
C THR A 70 -3.30 2.79 9.67
N SER A 71 -2.92 2.81 8.39
CA SER A 71 -1.74 2.08 7.91
C SER A 71 -0.45 2.55 8.60
N ALA A 72 -0.30 3.84 8.88
CA ALA A 72 0.83 4.37 9.63
C ALA A 72 0.91 3.78 11.04
N THR A 73 -0.21 3.76 11.76
CA THR A 73 -0.33 3.13 13.09
C THR A 73 0.02 1.64 13.04
N ALA A 74 -0.48 0.91 12.04
CA ALA A 74 -0.17 -0.50 11.87
C ALA A 74 1.32 -0.75 11.61
N PHE A 75 1.97 0.09 10.80
CA PHE A 75 3.42 -0.01 10.57
C PHE A 75 4.22 0.26 11.85
N SER A 76 3.91 1.33 12.59
CA SER A 76 4.58 1.60 13.87
C SER A 76 4.38 0.48 14.89
N ALA A 77 3.20 -0.16 14.92
CA ALA A 77 2.97 -1.32 15.77
C ALA A 77 3.76 -2.57 15.30
N SER A 78 3.91 -2.76 13.98
CA SER A 78 4.67 -3.88 13.43
C SER A 78 6.17 -3.83 13.77
N GLU A 79 6.71 -2.63 14.03
CA GLU A 79 8.10 -2.40 14.44
C GLU A 79 8.36 -2.73 15.92
N LEU A 80 7.32 -3.05 16.70
CA LEU A 80 7.40 -3.30 18.14
C LEU A 80 6.84 -4.68 18.52
N PRO A 81 7.39 -5.80 17.99
CA PRO A 81 6.81 -7.13 18.14
C PRO A 81 6.61 -7.56 19.60
N GLU A 82 7.50 -7.16 20.52
CA GLU A 82 7.41 -7.48 21.94
C GLU A 82 6.27 -6.74 22.66
N LEU A 83 5.81 -5.62 22.10
CA LEU A 83 4.81 -4.74 22.69
C LEU A 83 3.44 -4.86 22.02
N GLN A 84 3.31 -5.68 20.98
CA GLN A 84 2.04 -5.78 20.24
C GLN A 84 0.88 -6.33 21.09
N ALA A 85 1.16 -7.20 22.06
CA ALA A 85 0.14 -7.69 22.99
C ALA A 85 -0.43 -6.55 23.85
N GLU A 86 0.42 -5.70 24.41
CA GLU A 86 -0.01 -4.52 25.18
C GLU A 86 -0.75 -3.50 24.29
N LEU A 87 -0.30 -3.32 23.05
CA LEU A 87 -0.99 -2.47 22.06
C LEU A 87 -2.37 -3.01 21.67
N ALA A 88 -2.52 -4.33 21.57
CA ALA A 88 -3.81 -4.98 21.32
C ALA A 88 -4.77 -4.78 22.49
N GLU A 89 -4.31 -4.98 23.73
CA GLU A 89 -5.10 -4.72 24.94
C GLU A 89 -5.53 -3.25 25.04
N GLU A 90 -4.63 -2.32 24.72
CA GLU A 90 -4.93 -0.88 24.68
C GLU A 90 -6.01 -0.56 23.62
N PHE A 91 -5.92 -1.19 22.44
CA PHE A 91 -6.92 -1.04 21.39
C PHE A 91 -8.28 -1.61 21.80
N GLU A 92 -8.35 -2.78 22.42
CA GLU A 92 -9.60 -3.38 22.89
C GLU A 92 -10.27 -2.51 23.97
N ARG A 93 -9.46 -1.88 24.84
CA ARG A 93 -9.94 -1.00 25.91
C ARG A 93 -10.51 0.33 25.40
N GLU A 94 -9.83 0.95 24.44
CA GLU A 94 -10.14 2.31 23.98
C GLU A 94 -10.92 2.35 22.66
N GLY A 95 -10.97 1.23 21.93
CA GLY A 95 -11.56 1.10 20.59
C GLY A 95 -10.78 1.83 19.48
N ARG A 96 -9.62 2.42 19.82
CA ARG A 96 -8.75 3.14 18.89
C ARG A 96 -7.30 3.07 19.33
N LEU A 97 -6.40 3.04 18.34
CA LEU A 97 -4.97 3.12 18.56
C LEU A 97 -4.40 4.32 17.81
N THR A 98 -3.69 5.18 18.52
CA THR A 98 -3.07 6.40 18.00
C THR A 98 -1.55 6.32 18.13
N GLY A 99 -0.82 7.12 17.36
CA GLY A 99 0.65 7.19 17.49
C GLY A 99 1.12 7.61 18.90
N ALA A 100 0.32 8.43 19.60
CA ALA A 100 0.61 8.82 20.98
C ALA A 100 0.52 7.63 21.96
N GLN A 101 -0.46 6.74 21.79
CA GLN A 101 -0.58 5.53 22.60
C GLN A 101 0.59 4.57 22.33
N ILE A 102 0.99 4.41 21.07
CA ILE A 102 2.17 3.60 20.72
C ILE A 102 3.42 4.12 21.41
N ARG A 103 3.68 5.43 21.36
CA ARG A 103 4.81 6.05 22.08
C ARG A 103 4.71 5.84 23.59
N GLY A 104 3.53 6.00 24.17
CA GLY A 104 3.32 5.77 25.60
C GLY A 104 3.64 4.34 26.04
N VAL A 105 3.22 3.33 25.26
CA VAL A 105 3.57 1.92 25.51
C VAL A 105 5.08 1.71 25.40
N ARG A 106 5.72 2.29 24.38
CA ARG A 106 7.18 2.22 24.19
C ARG A 106 7.97 2.79 25.37
N GLU A 107 7.55 3.96 25.86
CA GLU A 107 8.15 4.63 27.01
C GLU A 107 7.97 3.82 28.30
N ARG A 108 6.77 3.27 28.55
CA ARG A 108 6.51 2.40 29.72
C ARG A 108 7.35 1.13 29.73
N ALA A 109 7.59 0.55 28.55
CA ALA A 109 8.42 -0.63 28.39
C ALA A 109 9.93 -0.35 28.59
N GLY A 110 10.32 0.90 28.86
CA GLY A 110 11.73 1.27 28.98
C GLY A 110 12.48 1.18 27.66
N GLN A 111 11.77 1.06 26.53
CA GLN A 111 12.32 1.21 25.18
C GLN A 111 12.45 2.70 24.89
N GLY A 112 13.30 3.37 25.68
CA GLY A 112 13.60 4.79 25.52
C GLY A 112 14.03 5.12 24.10
N SER A 113 13.49 6.21 23.58
CA SER A 113 13.78 6.79 22.28
C SER A 113 15.24 7.23 22.18
N ASP A 114 16.14 6.33 21.76
CA ASP A 114 17.38 6.76 21.11
C ASP A 114 17.06 7.12 19.65
N GLY A 115 16.75 8.40 19.44
CA GLY A 115 16.72 9.03 18.12
C GLY A 115 15.38 8.99 17.38
N ASP A 116 14.49 9.91 17.70
CA ASP A 116 13.56 10.48 16.72
C ASP A 116 13.44 11.97 17.06
N ASP A 117 14.51 12.71 16.75
CA ASP A 117 14.36 14.11 16.41
C ASP A 117 13.37 14.13 15.26
N GLY A 118 12.13 14.50 15.57
CA GLY A 118 11.08 14.75 14.60
C GLY A 118 11.49 15.91 13.71
N GLU A 119 12.36 15.62 12.75
CA GLU A 119 12.37 16.32 11.49
C GLU A 119 11.13 15.81 10.77
N ALA A 120 10.03 16.55 11.00
CA ALA A 120 8.91 16.58 10.10
C ALA A 120 9.49 16.52 8.68
N ASP A 121 8.99 15.58 7.87
CA ASP A 121 8.99 15.67 6.42
C ASP A 121 8.34 17.02 6.05
N ALA A 122 9.13 18.09 6.18
CA ALA A 122 9.14 19.15 5.22
C ALA A 122 9.39 18.43 3.91
N GLU A 123 8.34 18.39 3.08
CA GLU A 123 8.50 18.16 1.66
C GLU A 123 9.80 18.82 1.21
N PRO A 124 10.69 18.12 0.49
CA PRO A 124 11.95 18.70 0.07
C PRO A 124 11.66 19.98 -0.70
N GLY A 125 11.95 21.10 -0.03
CA GLY A 125 11.91 22.42 -0.61
C GLY A 125 12.77 22.39 -1.85
N SER A 126 12.11 22.53 -3.00
CA SER A 126 12.72 22.74 -4.29
C SER A 126 13.88 23.74 -4.14
N PRO A 127 15.07 23.43 -4.70
CA PRO A 127 16.12 24.43 -4.78
C PRO A 127 15.56 25.63 -5.55
N GLU A 128 15.59 26.78 -4.92
CA GLU A 128 15.36 28.09 -5.52
C GLU A 128 16.54 28.36 -6.47
N GLU A 129 16.53 27.70 -7.63
CA GLU A 129 17.36 28.06 -8.77
C GLU A 129 16.52 28.81 -9.79
N ALA A 130 16.99 30.02 -10.05
CA ALA A 130 16.45 30.94 -11.02
C ALA A 130 16.39 30.33 -12.43
N GLY A 131 15.19 30.34 -13.01
CA GLY A 131 15.01 30.50 -14.45
C GLY A 131 14.79 29.24 -15.29
N HIS A 132 13.75 29.31 -16.12
CA HIS A 132 13.47 28.57 -17.36
C HIS A 132 12.54 27.32 -17.29
N PRO A 133 11.77 27.07 -18.36
CA PRO A 133 10.36 26.66 -18.26
C PRO A 133 10.07 25.19 -18.62
N GLY A 134 8.95 24.67 -18.11
CA GLY A 134 8.18 23.58 -18.74
C GLY A 134 8.41 22.17 -18.18
N ALA A 135 7.61 21.76 -17.20
CA ALA A 135 7.58 20.39 -16.67
C ALA A 135 6.16 19.81 -16.58
N SER A 136 5.30 20.09 -17.58
CA SER A 136 3.92 19.55 -17.66
C SER A 136 3.81 18.25 -18.48
N GLY A 137 4.93 17.61 -18.84
CA GLY A 137 4.96 16.47 -19.77
C GLY A 137 5.29 15.08 -19.18
N GLN A 138 5.79 14.98 -17.94
CA GLN A 138 6.32 13.69 -17.42
C GLN A 138 5.27 12.81 -16.71
N ALA A 139 4.25 13.39 -16.07
CA ALA A 139 3.21 12.63 -15.36
C ALA A 139 2.22 11.91 -16.31
N THR A 140 1.99 12.49 -17.49
CA THR A 140 1.15 11.91 -18.56
C THR A 140 1.82 10.69 -19.20
N ASP A 141 3.12 10.76 -19.46
CA ASP A 141 3.89 9.69 -20.09
C ASP A 141 3.98 8.45 -19.18
N GLN A 142 4.15 8.62 -17.87
CA GLN A 142 4.16 7.48 -16.93
C GLN A 142 2.80 6.80 -16.81
N SER A 143 1.71 7.58 -16.80
CA SER A 143 0.34 7.05 -16.78
C SER A 143 0.00 6.29 -18.08
N GLU A 144 0.51 6.77 -19.21
CA GLU A 144 0.35 6.14 -20.51
C GLU A 144 1.14 4.84 -20.61
N ARG A 145 2.39 4.80 -20.12
CA ARG A 145 3.20 3.57 -20.04
C ARG A 145 2.56 2.49 -19.18
N VAL A 146 1.98 2.86 -18.04
CA VAL A 146 1.27 1.90 -17.18
C VAL A 146 0.00 1.39 -17.85
N ARG A 147 -0.72 2.23 -18.60
CA ARG A 147 -1.87 1.78 -19.41
C ARG A 147 -1.45 0.81 -20.51
N VAL A 148 -0.32 1.07 -21.18
CA VAL A 148 0.24 0.18 -22.20
C VAL A 148 0.67 -1.15 -21.58
N GLN A 149 1.39 -1.14 -20.45
CA GLN A 149 1.80 -2.36 -19.75
C GLN A 149 0.62 -3.17 -19.21
N ALA A 150 -0.40 -2.51 -18.65
CA ALA A 150 -1.64 -3.17 -18.25
C ALA A 150 -2.30 -3.83 -19.47
N ARG A 151 -2.35 -3.14 -20.62
CA ARG A 151 -2.93 -3.68 -21.86
C ARG A 151 -2.13 -4.85 -22.43
N GLU A 152 -0.81 -4.83 -22.31
CA GLU A 152 0.08 -5.93 -22.73
C GLU A 152 -0.06 -7.16 -21.83
N LEU A 153 -0.06 -6.99 -20.50
CA LEU A 153 -0.36 -8.06 -19.53
C LEU A 153 -1.74 -8.68 -19.81
N LEU A 154 -2.73 -7.86 -20.12
CA LEU A 154 -4.07 -8.31 -20.49
C LEU A 154 -4.12 -9.05 -21.83
N GLN A 155 -3.29 -8.67 -22.82
CA GLN A 155 -3.17 -9.40 -24.09
C GLN A 155 -2.47 -10.76 -23.91
N GLU A 156 -1.45 -10.83 -23.07
CA GLU A 156 -0.80 -12.11 -22.72
C GLU A 156 -1.74 -13.03 -21.94
N LEU A 157 -2.52 -12.48 -21.01
CA LEU A 157 -3.55 -13.22 -20.29
C LEU A 157 -4.73 -13.63 -21.21
N GLY A 158 -5.02 -12.88 -22.27
CA GLY A 158 -6.02 -13.27 -23.28
C GLY A 158 -5.62 -14.46 -24.14
N ARG A 159 -4.31 -14.78 -24.22
CA ARG A 159 -3.76 -15.92 -24.97
C ARG A 159 -3.74 -17.23 -24.18
N THR A 160 -4.02 -17.17 -22.89
CA THR A 160 -4.10 -18.34 -22.00
C THR A 160 -5.58 -18.66 -21.73
N ASP A 161 -5.90 -19.96 -21.64
CA ASP A 161 -7.25 -20.45 -21.36
C ASP A 161 -7.66 -20.12 -19.92
N PHE A 162 -8.04 -18.86 -19.69
CA PHE A 162 -8.60 -18.42 -18.43
C PHE A 162 -10.08 -18.80 -18.33
N PRO A 163 -10.54 -19.26 -17.15
CA PRO A 163 -11.95 -19.49 -16.88
C PRO A 163 -12.81 -18.26 -17.20
N GLY A 164 -13.96 -18.47 -17.84
CA GLY A 164 -14.82 -17.40 -18.38
C GLY A 164 -15.25 -16.33 -17.37
N GLU A 165 -15.37 -16.68 -16.08
CA GLU A 165 -15.70 -15.74 -15.01
C GLU A 165 -14.61 -14.70 -14.76
N LEU A 166 -13.34 -15.08 -14.91
CA LEU A 166 -12.19 -14.17 -14.79
C LEU A 166 -12.16 -13.18 -15.96
N ARG A 167 -12.49 -13.64 -17.18
CA ARG A 167 -12.63 -12.75 -18.35
C ARG A 167 -13.76 -11.74 -18.18
N ALA A 168 -14.91 -12.16 -17.65
CA ALA A 168 -16.04 -11.27 -17.40
C ALA A 168 -15.71 -10.19 -16.35
N ARG A 169 -15.04 -10.57 -15.26
CA ARG A 169 -14.60 -9.62 -14.23
C ARG A 169 -13.54 -8.65 -14.75
N LEU A 170 -12.63 -9.12 -15.60
CA LEU A 170 -11.60 -8.29 -16.23
C LEU A 170 -12.20 -7.27 -17.21
N ALA A 171 -13.18 -7.68 -18.01
CA ALA A 171 -13.92 -6.81 -18.91
C ALA A 171 -14.68 -5.71 -18.16
N ALA A 172 -15.29 -6.03 -17.02
CA ALA A 172 -15.98 -5.05 -16.19
C ALA A 172 -15.03 -3.98 -15.60
N VAL A 173 -13.83 -4.39 -15.15
CA VAL A 173 -12.81 -3.45 -14.66
C VAL A 173 -12.28 -2.55 -15.78
N LEU A 174 -12.15 -3.07 -17.00
CA LEU A 174 -11.76 -2.28 -18.17
C LEU A 174 -12.82 -1.25 -18.53
N GLU A 175 -14.09 -1.64 -18.54
CA GLU A 175 -15.20 -0.72 -18.80
C GLU A 175 -15.23 0.41 -17.77
N ASP A 176 -14.96 0.11 -16.49
CA ASP A 176 -14.94 1.10 -15.40
C ASP A 176 -13.76 2.09 -15.51
N ILE A 177 -12.58 1.60 -15.91
CA ILE A 177 -11.40 2.44 -16.19
C ILE A 177 -11.65 3.35 -17.39
N GLU A 178 -12.30 2.84 -18.45
CA GLU A 178 -12.64 3.61 -19.64
C GLU A 178 -13.80 4.60 -19.39
N ARG A 179 -14.71 4.28 -18.46
CA ARG A 179 -15.83 5.15 -18.06
C ARG A 179 -15.43 6.31 -17.16
N THR A 180 -14.21 6.32 -16.61
CA THR A 180 -13.76 7.38 -15.72
C THR A 180 -12.90 8.38 -16.49
N PRO A 181 -13.48 9.41 -17.16
CA PRO A 181 -12.69 10.52 -17.65
C PRO A 181 -12.07 11.24 -16.44
N ALA A 182 -10.79 11.60 -16.55
CA ALA A 182 -10.13 12.47 -15.59
C ALA A 182 -10.96 13.76 -15.45
N MET A 183 -11.71 13.88 -14.35
CA MET A 183 -12.30 15.14 -13.92
C MET A 183 -11.17 16.04 -13.41
N ALA A 184 -10.45 16.63 -14.35
CA ALA A 184 -9.51 17.70 -14.09
C ALA A 184 -9.94 18.92 -14.91
N GLN A 185 -10.24 19.99 -14.16
CA GLN A 185 -10.16 21.41 -14.55
C GLN A 185 -11.36 22.02 -15.29
N GLN A 186 -12.35 22.49 -14.51
CA GLN A 186 -13.05 23.74 -14.84
C GLN A 186 -12.33 24.89 -14.12
N PRO A 187 -11.69 25.83 -14.84
CA PRO A 187 -11.30 27.10 -14.24
C PRO A 187 -12.54 27.99 -14.07
N VAL A 188 -12.64 28.63 -12.89
CA VAL A 188 -13.60 29.70 -12.58
C VAL A 188 -13.12 31.01 -13.19
#